data_AF-A0A4S8P6V3-F1
#
_entry.id   AF-A0A4S8P6V3-F1
#
_cell.length_a   1.000
_cell.length_b   1.000
_cell.length_c   1.000
_cell.angle_alpha   90.00
_cell.angle_beta   90.00
_cell.angle_gamma   90.00
#
_symmetry.space_group_name_H-M   'P 1'
#
loop_
_entity.id
_entity.type
_entity.pdbx_description
1 polymer ?
#
loop_
_entity_poly.entity_id
_entity_poly.type
_entity_poly.pdbx_seq_one_letter_code
_entity_poly.pdbx_strand_id
1 'polypeptide(L)'
;MTSPIIDFIAARLDEDRHRAEAAAPDWDSEDERLEWEDLPETHFAHARSHDPARVLREVEAKRAIIAEHSTPHTVVDGFCTECGGFLPDGIHKRDRSYCEVHGWRECETLTQLAAIWADHPDYNPEWGTT
;
A
#
# COMPACT_ATOMS: atom_id res chain seq x y z
N MET A 1 10.26 14.29 -10.07
CA MET A 1 9.30 14.55 -8.98
C MET A 1 8.54 13.26 -8.80
N THR A 2 8.61 12.64 -7.62
CA THR A 2 7.86 11.42 -7.28
C THR A 2 6.37 11.74 -7.17
N SER A 3 5.51 10.74 -7.34
CA SER A 3 4.05 10.93 -7.30
C SER A 3 3.58 11.18 -5.86
N PRO A 4 2.68 12.14 -5.57
CA PRO A 4 2.18 12.41 -4.22
C PRO A 4 1.61 11.20 -3.48
N ILE A 5 0.88 10.31 -4.18
CA ILE A 5 0.37 9.06 -3.57
C ILE A 5 1.50 8.06 -3.27
N ILE A 6 2.55 8.01 -4.09
CA ILE A 6 3.71 7.16 -3.82
C ILE A 6 4.41 7.65 -2.55
N ASP A 7 4.62 8.96 -2.45
CA ASP A 7 5.25 9.57 -1.27
C ASP A 7 4.40 9.32 0.00
N PHE A 8 3.07 9.44 -0.10
CA PHE A 8 2.16 9.13 1.00
C PHE A 8 2.23 7.66 1.43
N ILE A 9 2.09 6.72 0.50
CA ILE A 9 2.14 5.28 0.82
C ILE A 9 3.51 4.93 1.42
N ALA A 10 4.60 5.44 0.85
CA ALA A 10 5.94 5.19 1.37
C ALA A 10 6.09 5.69 2.82
N ALA A 11 5.59 6.89 3.13
CA ALA A 11 5.61 7.44 4.48
C ALA A 11 4.80 6.59 5.47
N ARG A 12 3.63 6.08 5.08
CA ARG A 12 2.81 5.23 5.95
C ARG A 12 3.44 3.85 6.18
N LEU A 13 4.11 3.29 5.17
CA LEU A 13 4.88 2.06 5.33
C LEU A 13 6.08 2.22 6.26
N ASP A 14 6.74 3.38 6.25
CA ASP A 14 7.81 3.69 7.19
C ASP A 14 7.30 3.79 8.63
N GLU A 15 6.11 4.37 8.84
CA GLU A 15 5.46 4.42 10.15
C GLU A 15 5.07 3.03 10.67
N ASP A 16 4.43 2.22 9.82
CA ASP A 16 4.05 0.85 10.19
C ASP A 16 5.28 0.01 10.53
N ARG A 17 6.36 0.14 9.75
CA ARG A 17 7.65 -0.48 10.03
C ARG A 17 8.18 -0.04 11.38
N HIS A 18 8.21 1.27 11.63
CA HIS A 18 8.74 1.81 12.89
C HIS A 18 7.97 1.28 14.09
N ARG A 19 6.63 1.23 14.02
CA ARG A 19 5.78 0.66 15.08
C ARG A 19 6.05 -0.84 15.30
N ALA A 20 6.19 -1.60 14.22
CA ALA A 20 6.51 -3.02 14.31
C ALA A 20 7.91 -3.26 14.91
N GLU A 21 8.94 -2.54 14.45
CA GLU A 21 10.30 -2.64 15.01
C GLU A 21 10.34 -2.25 16.49
N ALA A 22 9.55 -1.25 16.91
CA ALA A 22 9.46 -0.83 18.30
C ALA A 22 8.75 -1.85 19.19
N ALA A 23 7.73 -2.55 18.68
CA ALA A 23 6.99 -3.57 19.42
C ALA A 23 7.74 -4.92 19.51
N ALA A 24 8.57 -5.25 18.51
CA ALA A 24 9.21 -6.56 18.38
C ALA A 24 10.01 -7.07 19.60
N PRO A 25 10.74 -6.24 20.38
CA PRO A 25 11.53 -6.74 21.52
C PRO A 25 10.70 -7.31 22.67
N ASP A 26 9.53 -6.72 22.90
CA ASP A 26 8.65 -7.06 24.03
C ASP A 26 7.48 -7.96 23.60
N TRP A 27 7.30 -8.12 22.28
CA TRP A 27 6.33 -9.02 21.68
C TRP A 27 6.63 -10.47 22.07
N ASP A 28 5.62 -11.19 22.58
CA ASP A 28 5.76 -12.53 23.15
C ASP A 28 6.55 -12.64 24.47
N SER A 29 6.86 -11.51 25.12
CA SER A 29 7.42 -11.56 26.48
C SER A 29 6.41 -12.15 27.48
N GLU A 30 6.91 -12.77 28.56
CA GLU A 30 6.02 -13.30 29.61
C GLU A 30 5.19 -12.18 30.26
N ASP A 31 5.79 -10.98 30.42
CA ASP A 31 5.13 -9.80 30.97
C ASP A 31 4.01 -9.31 30.05
N GLU A 32 4.25 -9.20 28.74
CA GLU A 32 3.20 -8.86 27.77
C GLU A 32 2.10 -9.94 27.76
N ARG A 33 2.46 -11.22 27.79
CA ARG A 33 1.47 -12.31 27.79
C ARG A 33 0.51 -12.22 28.99
N LEU A 34 1.02 -11.82 30.15
CA LEU A 34 0.22 -11.61 31.37
C LEU A 34 -0.69 -10.38 31.27
N GLU A 35 -0.26 -9.30 30.61
CA GLU A 35 -1.08 -8.11 30.39
C GLU A 35 -2.31 -8.38 29.51
N TRP A 36 -2.26 -9.42 28.68
CA TRP A 36 -3.29 -9.73 27.69
C TRP A 36 -4.31 -10.78 28.19
N GLU A 37 -4.07 -11.42 29.34
CA GLU A 37 -4.95 -12.45 29.91
C GLU A 37 -6.35 -11.91 30.25
N ASP A 38 -6.49 -10.59 30.46
CA ASP A 38 -7.76 -9.93 30.77
C ASP A 38 -8.52 -9.42 29.53
N LEU A 39 -7.94 -9.52 28.32
CA LEU A 39 -8.60 -9.08 27.10
C LEU A 39 -9.61 -10.13 26.60
N PRO A 40 -10.74 -9.71 25.99
CA PRO A 40 -11.57 -10.63 25.24
C PRO A 40 -10.77 -11.37 24.17
N GLU A 41 -11.04 -12.67 23.99
CA GLU A 41 -10.36 -13.51 22.97
C GLU A 41 -10.34 -12.86 21.58
N THR A 42 -11.41 -12.15 21.20
CA THR A 42 -11.47 -11.45 19.91
C THR A 42 -10.48 -10.29 19.79
N HIS A 43 -10.20 -9.57 20.89
CA HIS A 43 -9.21 -8.50 20.92
C HIS A 43 -7.80 -9.08 20.89
N PHE A 44 -7.56 -10.15 21.66
CA PHE A 44 -6.30 -10.90 21.64
C PHE A 44 -5.97 -11.42 20.23
N ALA A 45 -6.93 -12.08 19.59
CA ALA A 45 -6.77 -12.62 18.25
C ALA A 45 -6.56 -11.53 17.18
N HIS A 46 -7.24 -10.38 17.31
CA HIS A 46 -7.02 -9.24 16.44
C HIS A 46 -5.59 -8.71 16.59
N ALA A 47 -5.14 -8.43 17.81
CA ALA A 47 -3.78 -7.95 18.06
C ALA A 47 -2.71 -8.96 17.60
N ARG A 48 -2.90 -10.26 17.84
CA ARG A 48 -2.03 -11.33 17.31
C ARG A 48 -1.95 -11.37 15.78
N SER A 49 -3.02 -10.99 15.09
CA SER A 49 -3.01 -10.89 13.63
C SER A 49 -2.12 -9.75 13.12
N HIS A 50 -1.72 -8.83 13.99
CA HIS A 50 -0.80 -7.73 13.75
C HIS A 50 0.58 -7.95 14.39
N ASP A 51 1.00 -9.22 14.53
CA ASP A 51 2.37 -9.62 14.90
C ASP A 51 3.45 -8.79 14.18
N PRO A 52 4.43 -8.20 14.90
CA PRO A 52 5.48 -7.37 14.32
C PRO A 52 6.21 -8.03 13.15
N ALA A 53 6.56 -9.32 13.26
CA ALA A 53 7.24 -10.02 12.17
C ALA A 53 6.34 -10.16 10.93
N ARG A 54 5.03 -10.34 11.11
CA ARG A 54 4.03 -10.31 10.03
C ARG A 54 3.92 -8.91 9.41
N VAL A 55 3.80 -7.85 10.21
CA VAL A 55 3.71 -6.47 9.73
C VAL A 55 4.95 -6.09 8.91
N LEU A 56 6.15 -6.48 9.35
CA LEU A 56 7.38 -6.26 8.58
C LEU A 56 7.35 -6.94 7.20
N ARG A 57 6.81 -8.18 7.12
CA ARG A 57 6.62 -8.85 5.82
C ARG A 57 5.61 -8.12 4.94
N GLU A 58 4.54 -7.58 5.50
CA GLU A 58 3.57 -6.77 4.76
C GLU A 58 4.19 -5.48 4.23
N VAL A 59 5.01 -4.79 5.03
CA VAL A 59 5.73 -3.59 4.59
C VAL A 59 6.60 -3.89 3.38
N GLU A 60 7.42 -4.94 3.45
CA GLU A 60 8.29 -5.31 2.33
C GLU A 60 7.49 -5.71 1.08
N ALA A 61 6.38 -6.43 1.24
CA ALA A 61 5.49 -6.77 0.13
C ALA A 61 4.87 -5.52 -0.52
N LYS A 62 4.37 -4.57 0.28
CA LYS A 62 3.76 -3.34 -0.23
C LYS A 62 4.80 -2.42 -0.88
N ARG A 63 6.03 -2.37 -0.36
CA ARG A 63 7.15 -1.66 -1.01
C ARG A 63 7.50 -2.25 -2.38
N ALA A 64 7.48 -3.58 -2.52
CA ALA A 64 7.68 -4.23 -3.81
C ALA A 64 6.59 -3.84 -4.83
N ILE A 65 5.31 -3.81 -4.40
CA ILE A 65 4.20 -3.35 -5.24
C ILE A 65 4.41 -1.89 -5.66
N ILE A 66 4.76 -1.00 -4.73
CA ILE A 66 5.04 0.41 -5.10
C ILE A 66 6.17 0.49 -6.11
N ALA A 67 7.25 -0.28 -5.93
CA ALA A 67 8.39 -0.26 -6.86
C ALA A 67 7.99 -0.67 -8.28
N GLU A 68 7.19 -1.73 -8.43
CA GLU A 68 6.61 -2.17 -9.71
C GLU A 68 5.75 -1.06 -10.33
N HIS A 69 4.95 -0.37 -9.52
CA HIS A 69 4.02 0.66 -9.98
C HIS A 69 4.62 2.09 -10.03
N SER A 70 5.92 2.25 -9.75
CA SER A 70 6.64 3.54 -9.76
C SER A 70 7.47 3.79 -11.02
N THR A 71 7.71 2.75 -11.83
CA THR A 71 8.51 2.87 -13.06
C THR A 71 7.65 3.26 -14.27
N PRO A 72 8.17 4.02 -15.24
CA PRO A 72 7.48 4.25 -16.51
C PRO A 72 7.20 2.92 -17.23
N HIS A 73 5.93 2.58 -17.42
CA HIS A 73 5.54 1.30 -18.03
C HIS A 73 5.47 1.37 -19.56
N THR A 74 5.91 0.29 -20.21
CA THR A 74 5.77 0.14 -21.66
C THR A 74 4.36 -0.36 -21.98
N VAL A 75 3.65 0.45 -22.76
CA VAL A 75 2.36 0.06 -23.34
C VAL A 75 2.64 -0.66 -24.65
N VAL A 76 2.15 -1.90 -24.77
CA VAL A 76 2.18 -2.65 -26.05
C VAL A 76 0.73 -2.74 -26.55
N ASP A 77 0.45 -2.20 -27.74
CA ASP A 77 -0.88 -2.26 -28.37
C ASP A 77 -2.05 -1.74 -27.51
N GLY A 78 -1.80 -0.73 -26.68
CA GLY A 78 -2.81 -0.17 -25.78
C GLY A 78 -3.05 -0.97 -24.50
N PHE A 79 -2.19 -1.95 -24.23
CA PHE A 79 -2.20 -2.75 -23.01
C PHE A 79 -1.08 -2.30 -22.07
N CYS A 80 -1.43 -1.97 -20.83
CA CYS A 80 -0.45 -1.94 -19.74
C CYS A 80 -0.14 -3.40 -19.37
N THR A 81 1.06 -3.86 -19.69
CA THR A 81 1.45 -5.27 -19.52
C THR A 81 1.48 -5.74 -18.07
N GLU A 82 1.54 -4.80 -17.12
CA GLU A 82 1.59 -5.08 -15.68
C GLU A 82 0.22 -4.90 -14.99
N CYS A 83 -0.59 -3.90 -15.39
CA CYS A 83 -1.86 -3.60 -14.71
C CYS A 83 -3.11 -4.25 -15.32
N GLY A 84 -3.02 -4.98 -16.45
CA GLY A 84 -4.12 -5.80 -16.95
C GLY A 84 -5.41 -5.07 -17.39
N GLY A 85 -5.41 -3.74 -17.46
CA GLY A 85 -6.62 -2.95 -17.75
C GLY A 85 -7.09 -3.05 -19.19
N PHE A 86 -8.30 -3.56 -19.41
CA PHE A 86 -9.02 -3.50 -20.67
C PHE A 86 -9.72 -2.14 -20.77
N LEU A 87 -9.15 -1.18 -21.51
CA LEU A 87 -9.90 0.02 -21.88
C LEU A 87 -10.73 -0.28 -23.15
N PRO A 88 -12.07 -0.16 -23.10
CA PRO A 88 -12.95 -0.47 -24.23
C PRO A 88 -12.69 0.40 -25.48
N ASP A 89 -11.97 1.52 -25.31
CA ASP A 89 -11.87 2.56 -26.34
C ASP A 89 -10.47 2.67 -26.96
N GLY A 90 -9.50 1.82 -26.57
CA GLY A 90 -8.27 1.62 -27.34
C GLY A 90 -7.43 2.87 -27.67
N ILE A 91 -7.47 3.94 -26.86
CA ILE A 91 -6.61 5.11 -27.08
C ILE A 91 -5.48 5.13 -26.05
N HIS A 92 -4.47 4.32 -26.32
CA HIS A 92 -3.11 4.81 -26.14
C HIS A 92 -2.71 5.39 -27.49
N LYS A 93 -2.53 6.71 -27.57
CA LYS A 93 -2.07 7.33 -28.82
C LYS A 93 -0.72 6.70 -29.18
N ARG A 94 -0.67 6.02 -30.33
CA ARG A 94 0.48 5.27 -30.87
C ARG A 94 1.76 6.11 -31.05
N ASP A 95 1.73 7.41 -30.77
CA ASP A 95 2.85 8.35 -30.89
C ASP A 95 3.44 8.81 -29.54
N ARG A 96 2.93 8.34 -28.39
CA ARG A 96 3.45 8.70 -27.07
C ARG A 96 4.03 7.49 -26.34
N SER A 97 5.29 7.60 -25.92
CA SER A 97 6.00 6.69 -25.01
C SER A 97 5.48 6.74 -23.56
N TYR A 98 4.24 7.19 -23.36
CA TYR A 98 3.65 7.49 -22.07
C TYR A 98 2.14 7.27 -22.12
N CYS A 99 1.62 6.60 -21.09
CA CYS A 99 0.19 6.40 -20.89
C CYS A 99 -0.45 7.65 -20.25
N GLU A 100 -1.30 8.38 -20.98
CA GLU A 100 -2.10 9.50 -20.44
C GLU A 100 -3.04 9.06 -19.30
N VAL A 101 -3.40 7.78 -19.22
CA VAL A 101 -4.27 7.23 -18.15
C VAL A 101 -3.57 7.21 -16.79
N HIS A 102 -2.23 7.13 -16.77
CA HIS A 102 -1.43 7.34 -15.55
C HIS A 102 -1.10 8.83 -15.31
N GLY A 103 -1.56 9.73 -16.19
CA GLY A 103 -1.32 11.17 -16.16
C GLY A 103 -2.49 12.04 -15.71
N TRP A 104 -3.62 11.45 -15.31
CA TRP A 104 -4.73 12.22 -14.72
C TRP A 104 -5.42 11.52 -13.54
N ARG A 105 -5.34 10.19 -13.44
CA ARG A 105 -5.76 9.43 -12.26
C ARG A 105 -4.63 8.51 -11.84
N GLU A 106 -4.39 8.44 -10.55
CA GLU A 106 -3.35 7.62 -9.99
C GLU A 106 -3.62 6.14 -10.31
N CYS A 107 -2.55 5.33 -10.41
CA CYS A 107 -2.66 3.91 -10.67
C CYS A 107 -3.67 3.27 -9.70
N GLU A 108 -4.65 2.53 -10.21
CA GLU A 108 -5.72 1.94 -9.39
C GLU A 108 -5.16 1.07 -8.25
N THR A 109 -4.09 0.32 -8.50
CA THR A 109 -3.38 -0.45 -7.47
C THR A 109 -2.83 0.45 -6.37
N LEU A 110 -2.25 1.61 -6.71
CA LEU A 110 -1.75 2.56 -5.73
C LEU A 110 -2.89 3.21 -4.95
N THR A 111 -3.98 3.59 -5.62
CA THR A 111 -5.21 4.06 -4.95
C THR A 111 -5.73 3.03 -3.93
N GLN A 112 -5.81 1.75 -4.31
CA GLN A 112 -6.26 0.67 -3.42
C GLN A 112 -5.31 0.48 -2.23
N LEU A 113 -3.99 0.63 -2.43
CA LEU A 113 -3.03 0.59 -1.33
C LEU A 113 -3.19 1.80 -0.39
N ALA A 114 -3.35 3.01 -0.94
CA ALA A 114 -3.53 4.21 -0.13
C ALA A 114 -4.80 4.14 0.74
N ALA A 115 -5.84 3.45 0.28
CA ALA A 115 -7.11 3.28 1.00
C ALA A 115 -6.96 2.60 2.38
N ILE A 116 -5.85 1.88 2.63
CA ILE A 116 -5.54 1.30 3.95
C ILE A 116 -5.47 2.40 5.02
N TRP A 117 -5.05 3.61 4.64
CA TRP A 117 -4.88 4.76 5.53
C TRP A 117 -5.88 5.87 5.19
N ALA A 118 -7.09 5.54 4.73
CA ALA A 118 -8.12 6.52 4.36
C ALA A 118 -8.60 7.40 5.52
N ASP A 119 -8.38 6.96 6.76
CA ASP A 119 -8.64 7.69 8.00
C ASP A 119 -7.46 8.57 8.46
N HIS A 120 -6.30 8.50 7.77
CA HIS A 120 -5.13 9.28 8.11
C HIS A 120 -5.32 10.76 7.72
N PRO A 121 -4.91 11.74 8.56
CA PRO A 121 -5.10 13.17 8.29
C PRO A 121 -4.48 13.67 6.97
N ASP A 122 -3.35 13.06 6.57
CA ASP A 122 -2.66 13.39 5.31
C ASP A 122 -3.21 12.65 4.07
N TYR A 123 -4.21 11.77 4.23
CA TYR A 123 -4.82 11.09 3.10
C TYR A 123 -5.57 12.10 2.23
N ASN A 124 -5.32 12.10 0.92
CA ASN A 124 -6.11 12.91 -0.01
C ASN A 124 -7.36 12.11 -0.45
N PRO A 125 -8.59 12.57 -0.12
CA PRO A 125 -9.82 11.87 -0.51
C PRO A 125 -10.00 11.74 -2.02
N GLU A 126 -9.37 12.59 -2.83
CA GLU A 126 -9.43 12.50 -4.30
C GLU A 126 -8.76 11.24 -4.85
N TRP A 127 -7.93 10.57 -4.04
CA TRP A 127 -7.34 9.28 -4.40
C TRP A 127 -8.37 8.16 -4.37
N GLY A 128 -9.45 8.27 -3.59
CA GLY A 128 -10.45 7.22 -3.43
C GLY A 128 -11.24 6.95 -4.71
N THR A 129 -11.54 5.68 -4.98
CA THR A 129 -12.46 5.29 -6.06
C THR A 129 -13.89 5.68 -5.69
N THR A 130 -14.53 6.53 -6.51
CA THR A 130 -16.00 6.70 -6.57
C THR A 130 -16.68 5.44 -7.05
#